data_AF-A0A3R7WF10-F1
#
_entry.id   AF-A0A3R7WF10-F1
#
_cell.length_a   1.000
_cell.length_b   1.000
_cell.length_c   1.000
_cell.angle_alpha   90.00
_cell.angle_beta   90.00
_cell.angle_gamma   90.00
#
_symmetry.space_group_name_H-M   'P 1'
#
loop_
_entity.id
_entity.type
_entity.pdbx_description
1 polymer ?
#
loop_
_entity_poly.entity_id
_entity_poly.type
_entity_poly.pdbx_seq_one_letter_code
_entity_poly.pdbx_strand_id
1 'polypeptide(L)'
;MLRPSSLALLVLAATAANPSNANAYPAYCAKDMSANKIQPLEPSTARTLQLVQVQVVVRHGARTPWSGKKCWDGYDEEWNCSIRELQRPEIVGNKTWAASREFEKIYTRGDNTFRGTCNLGQMIDEGYSQQVSNGQHLREAYVGPQGLFKSTEGLNFTNTSGINIFRQPHKFSS
;
A
#
# COMPACT_ATOMS: atom_id res chain seq x y z
N MET A 1 35.43 18.66 60.05
CA MET A 1 36.04 17.60 59.22
C MET A 1 34.91 16.74 58.63
N LEU A 2 35.10 16.29 57.39
CA LEU A 2 34.24 15.42 56.53
C LEU A 2 33.04 16.07 55.78
N ARG A 3 33.31 16.39 54.50
CA ARG A 3 32.37 16.33 53.34
C ARG A 3 32.18 14.85 52.93
N PRO A 4 31.48 14.54 51.83
CA PRO A 4 30.06 14.73 51.47
C PRO A 4 29.43 13.35 51.15
N SER A 5 28.14 13.24 50.83
CA SER A 5 27.65 12.10 50.03
C SER A 5 26.37 12.46 49.30
N SER A 6 26.56 12.93 48.06
CA SER A 6 25.49 13.01 47.08
C SER A 6 25.00 11.60 46.77
N LEU A 7 23.75 11.29 47.13
CA LEU A 7 23.07 10.11 46.60
C LEU A 7 22.80 10.36 45.10
N ALA A 8 23.58 9.71 44.24
CA ALA A 8 23.26 9.61 42.83
C ALA A 8 22.12 8.60 42.65
N LEU A 9 20.94 9.07 42.20
CA LEU A 9 19.89 8.19 41.69
C LEU A 9 20.36 7.59 40.37
N LEU A 10 20.72 6.31 40.40
CA LEU A 10 20.89 5.49 39.19
C LEU A 10 19.49 5.19 38.63
N VAL A 11 19.08 5.94 37.61
CA VAL A 11 17.94 5.57 36.77
C VAL A 11 18.42 4.47 35.83
N LEU A 12 18.15 3.20 36.16
CA LEU A 12 18.28 2.12 35.20
C LEU A 12 17.17 2.30 34.15
N ALA A 13 17.52 2.89 33.01
CA ALA A 13 16.70 2.77 31.81
C ALA A 13 16.76 1.31 31.38
N ALA A 14 15.76 0.53 31.76
CA ALA A 14 15.55 -0.80 31.20
C ALA A 14 15.20 -0.64 29.72
N THR A 15 16.22 -0.67 28.86
CA THR A 15 16.00 -0.90 27.44
C THR A 15 15.41 -2.29 27.30
N ALA A 16 14.11 -2.39 27.03
CA ALA A 16 13.49 -3.61 26.58
C ALA A 16 14.13 -3.97 25.23
N ALA A 17 15.23 -4.72 25.27
CA ALA A 17 15.76 -5.40 24.12
C ALA A 17 14.72 -6.45 23.74
N ASN A 18 13.85 -6.11 22.78
CA ASN A 18 12.89 -7.04 22.23
C ASN A 18 13.72 -8.13 21.54
N PRO A 19 13.74 -9.39 22.04
CA PRO A 19 14.51 -10.43 21.40
C PRO A 19 13.93 -10.63 20.01
N SER A 20 14.69 -10.24 18.99
CA SER A 20 14.35 -10.54 17.59
C SER A 20 14.38 -12.06 17.46
N ASN A 21 13.20 -12.65 17.52
CA ASN A 21 13.01 -14.09 17.40
C ASN A 21 13.38 -14.46 15.96
N ALA A 22 14.64 -14.84 15.73
CA ALA A 22 15.18 -15.15 14.40
C ALA A 22 14.51 -16.38 13.73
N ASN A 23 13.64 -17.08 14.47
CA ASN A 23 12.80 -18.17 13.98
C ASN A 23 11.37 -17.73 13.60
N ALA A 24 11.02 -16.46 13.77
CA ALA A 24 9.76 -15.90 13.34
C ALA A 24 10.00 -15.05 12.08
N TYR A 25 9.30 -15.40 11.00
CA TYR A 25 9.29 -14.58 9.80
C TYR A 25 8.93 -13.13 10.17
N PRO A 26 9.61 -12.12 9.62
CA PRO A 26 9.19 -10.74 9.82
C PRO A 26 7.72 -10.62 9.45
N ALA A 27 6.92 -10.02 10.34
CA ALA A 27 5.53 -9.78 10.03
C ALA A 27 5.46 -9.03 8.70
N TYR A 28 4.63 -9.53 7.78
CA TYR A 28 4.42 -8.85 6.51
C TYR A 28 4.10 -7.38 6.77
N CYS A 29 4.80 -6.48 6.07
CA CYS A 29 4.64 -5.05 6.31
C CYS A 29 3.18 -4.64 6.16
N ALA A 30 2.74 -3.69 7.00
CA ALA A 30 1.37 -3.16 6.95
C ALA A 30 0.28 -4.24 7.13
N LYS A 31 0.55 -5.26 7.96
CA LYS A 31 -0.49 -6.20 8.44
C LYS A 31 -1.56 -5.47 9.25
N ASP A 32 -1.12 -4.56 10.12
CA ASP A 32 -1.98 -3.58 10.79
C ASP A 32 -1.96 -2.28 10.00
N MET A 33 -3.03 -2.02 9.26
CA MET A 33 -3.17 -0.78 8.50
C MET A 33 -3.38 0.43 9.42
N SER A 34 -3.95 0.27 10.61
CA SER A 34 -4.28 1.39 11.50
C SER A 34 -3.04 2.15 11.95
N ALA A 35 -1.92 1.44 12.12
CA ALA A 35 -0.61 2.02 12.41
C ALA A 35 -0.08 2.94 11.30
N ASN A 36 -0.60 2.83 10.07
CA ASN A 36 -0.20 3.65 8.92
C ASN A 36 -1.09 4.89 8.73
N LYS A 37 -1.93 5.23 9.71
CA LYS A 37 -2.75 6.44 9.66
C LYS A 37 -1.85 7.68 9.72
N ILE A 38 -2.15 8.64 8.85
CA ILE A 38 -1.48 9.94 8.84
C ILE A 38 -1.88 10.70 10.11
N GLN A 39 -0.90 10.99 10.95
CA GLN A 39 -1.14 11.65 12.22
C GLN A 39 -1.40 13.15 11.98
N PRO A 40 -2.39 13.75 12.66
CA PRO A 40 -2.62 15.18 12.58
C PRO A 40 -1.47 15.95 13.21
N LEU A 41 -1.25 17.18 12.75
CA LEU A 41 -0.38 18.12 13.43
C LEU A 41 -1.02 18.60 14.73
N GLU A 42 -0.19 19.02 15.69
CA GLU A 42 -0.66 19.68 16.90
C GLU A 42 -1.52 20.91 16.54
N PRO A 43 -2.67 21.13 17.22
CA PRO A 43 -3.64 22.16 16.81
C PRO A 43 -3.08 23.58 16.74
N SER A 44 -2.11 23.91 17.60
CA SER A 44 -1.43 25.22 17.60
C SER A 44 -0.60 25.43 16.33
N THR A 45 0.17 24.42 15.93
CA THR A 45 0.97 24.43 14.69
C THR A 45 0.11 24.35 13.44
N ALA A 46 -0.95 23.54 13.45
CA ALA A 46 -1.86 23.39 12.32
C ALA A 46 -2.51 24.72 11.92
N ARG A 47 -2.80 25.60 12.88
CA ARG A 47 -3.41 26.92 12.64
C ARG A 47 -2.46 27.94 12.01
N THR A 48 -1.14 27.73 12.11
CA THR A 48 -0.13 28.66 11.56
C THR A 48 0.35 28.26 10.17
N LEU A 49 -0.09 27.12 9.65
CA LEU A 49 0.39 26.55 8.39
C LEU A 49 -0.76 26.42 7.39
N GLN A 50 -0.42 26.55 6.11
CA GLN A 50 -1.32 26.25 5.00
C GLN A 50 -0.74 25.07 4.21
N LEU A 51 -1.52 24.00 4.09
CA LEU A 51 -1.17 22.88 3.23
C LEU A 51 -1.35 23.30 1.76
N VAL A 52 -0.25 23.29 0.99
CA VAL A 52 -0.25 23.71 -0.42
C VAL A 52 -0.11 22.54 -1.41
N GLN A 53 0.47 21.41 -0.97
CA GLN A 53 0.75 20.26 -1.83
C GLN A 53 0.84 18.96 -1.03
N VAL A 54 0.38 17.87 -1.63
CA VAL A 54 0.58 16.49 -1.15
C VAL A 54 1.19 15.65 -2.28
N GLN A 55 2.22 14.86 -1.97
CA GLN A 55 2.80 13.88 -2.89
C GLN A 55 2.63 12.49 -2.28
N VAL A 56 2.10 11.55 -3.06
CA VAL A 56 1.79 10.19 -2.60
C VAL A 56 2.57 9.19 -3.45
N VAL A 57 3.40 8.37 -2.79
CA VAL A 57 4.11 7.25 -3.42
C VAL A 57 3.64 5.98 -2.72
N VAL A 58 3.04 5.08 -3.49
CA VAL A 58 2.39 3.87 -2.94
C VAL A 58 2.96 2.64 -3.62
N ARG A 59 3.44 1.69 -2.82
CA ARG A 59 3.71 0.33 -3.28
C ARG A 59 2.38 -0.42 -3.40
N HIS A 60 2.34 -1.39 -4.31
CA HIS A 60 1.23 -2.36 -4.38
C HIS A 60 0.97 -3.03 -3.01
N GLY A 61 -0.27 -3.49 -2.79
CA GLY A 61 -0.63 -4.31 -1.63
C GLY A 61 -0.07 -5.74 -1.73
N ALA A 62 -0.45 -6.60 -0.79
CA ALA A 62 -0.14 -8.02 -0.81
C ALA A 62 -0.52 -8.69 -2.15
N ARG A 63 0.37 -9.60 -2.58
CA ARG A 63 0.30 -10.31 -3.85
C ARG A 63 0.72 -11.77 -3.63
N THR A 64 0.33 -12.64 -4.55
CA THR A 64 0.99 -13.94 -4.70
C THR A 64 2.45 -13.76 -5.13
N PRO A 65 3.31 -14.79 -4.97
CA PRO A 65 4.69 -14.71 -5.41
C PRO A 65 4.80 -14.45 -6.92
N TRP A 66 5.83 -13.72 -7.33
CA TRP A 66 6.03 -13.31 -8.72
C TRP A 66 6.49 -14.44 -9.65
N SER A 67 6.93 -15.57 -9.09
CA SER A 67 7.37 -16.75 -9.82
C SER A 67 6.94 -18.02 -9.09
N GLY A 68 6.99 -19.17 -9.78
CA GLY A 68 6.74 -20.48 -9.16
C GLY A 68 7.87 -20.96 -8.24
N LYS A 69 8.96 -20.19 -8.09
CA LYS A 69 10.05 -20.54 -7.18
C LYS A 69 9.57 -20.46 -5.74
N LYS A 70 9.78 -21.53 -5.00
CA LYS A 70 9.49 -21.61 -3.57
C LYS A 70 10.66 -20.99 -2.80
N CYS A 71 10.35 -20.15 -1.83
CA CYS A 71 11.37 -19.50 -1.01
C CYS A 71 11.91 -20.44 0.10
N TRP A 72 11.19 -21.51 0.43
CA TRP A 72 11.58 -22.49 1.43
C TRP A 72 11.05 -23.89 1.10
N ASP A 73 11.72 -24.90 1.65
CA ASP A 73 11.33 -26.30 1.51
C ASP A 73 10.00 -26.59 2.19
N GLY A 74 9.21 -27.50 1.61
CA GLY A 74 7.89 -27.84 2.12
C GLY A 74 6.80 -26.80 1.90
N TYR A 75 7.10 -25.66 1.23
CA TYR A 75 6.07 -24.68 0.88
C TYR A 75 5.06 -25.27 -0.10
N ASP A 76 3.85 -25.58 0.37
CA ASP A 76 2.79 -26.22 -0.42
C ASP A 76 1.43 -25.51 -0.23
N GLU A 77 1.46 -24.18 -0.32
CA GLU A 77 0.25 -23.37 -0.20
C GLU A 77 -0.62 -23.44 -1.44
N GLU A 78 -1.93 -23.45 -1.20
CA GLU A 78 -2.93 -23.30 -2.23
C GLU A 78 -3.43 -21.86 -2.30
N TRP A 79 -3.23 -21.22 -3.44
CA TRP A 79 -3.54 -19.82 -3.65
C TRP A 79 -4.91 -19.66 -4.31
N ASN A 80 -5.92 -19.41 -3.49
CA ASN A 80 -7.29 -19.14 -3.92
C ASN A 80 -7.62 -17.65 -3.80
N CYS A 81 -7.99 -17.02 -4.91
CA CYS A 81 -8.25 -15.59 -5.02
C CYS A 81 -9.71 -15.30 -5.33
N SER A 82 -10.26 -14.26 -4.70
CA SER A 82 -11.60 -13.73 -5.00
C SER A 82 -11.53 -12.51 -5.94
N ILE A 83 -10.39 -11.82 -5.97
CA ILE A 83 -10.17 -10.66 -6.86
C ILE A 83 -10.13 -11.09 -8.32
N ARG A 84 -10.87 -10.35 -9.15
CA ARG A 84 -10.94 -10.51 -10.60
C ARG A 84 -10.09 -9.43 -11.27
N GLU A 85 -9.19 -9.83 -12.16
CA GLU A 85 -8.40 -8.91 -12.98
C GLU A 85 -9.19 -8.58 -14.25
N LEU A 86 -9.46 -7.29 -14.47
CA LEU A 86 -10.12 -6.79 -15.68
C LEU A 86 -9.07 -6.21 -16.63
N GLN A 87 -9.00 -6.74 -17.85
CA GLN A 87 -8.15 -6.26 -18.91
C GLN A 87 -8.99 -5.51 -19.96
N ARG A 88 -8.57 -4.29 -20.27
CA ARG A 88 -9.18 -3.46 -21.32
C ARG A 88 -8.13 -3.22 -22.41
N PRO A 89 -7.98 -4.13 -23.38
CA PRO A 89 -7.07 -3.91 -24.49
C PRO A 89 -7.58 -2.75 -25.36
N GLU A 90 -6.66 -1.88 -25.78
CA GLU A 90 -6.94 -0.75 -26.66
C GLU A 90 -6.12 -0.89 -27.94
N ILE A 91 -6.76 -0.68 -29.11
CA ILE A 91 -6.05 -0.63 -30.39
C ILE A 91 -5.48 0.78 -30.57
N VAL A 92 -4.15 0.90 -30.53
CA VAL A 92 -3.45 2.17 -30.77
C VAL A 92 -3.55 2.52 -32.25
N GLY A 93 -4.10 3.71 -32.58
CA GLY A 93 -4.03 4.31 -33.92
C GLY A 93 -5.32 4.35 -34.74
N ASN A 94 -6.38 3.62 -34.35
CA ASN A 94 -7.69 3.76 -34.98
C ASN A 94 -8.77 3.76 -33.89
N LYS A 95 -9.14 4.96 -33.43
CA LYS A 95 -10.15 5.17 -32.38
C LYS A 95 -11.58 4.99 -32.94
N THR A 96 -11.83 3.91 -33.68
CA THR A 96 -13.20 3.50 -33.90
C THR A 96 -13.70 2.95 -32.58
N TRP A 97 -14.61 3.71 -31.98
CA TRP A 97 -15.41 3.51 -30.77
C TRP A 97 -16.15 2.16 -30.69
N ALA A 98 -15.87 1.23 -31.60
CA ALA A 98 -16.34 -0.14 -31.60
C ALA A 98 -15.62 -0.95 -30.50
N ALA A 99 -16.10 -0.68 -29.29
CA ALA A 99 -15.99 -1.47 -28.07
C ALA A 99 -14.62 -1.54 -27.39
N SER A 100 -14.46 -0.72 -26.35
CA SER A 100 -13.68 -1.12 -25.18
C SER A 100 -14.29 -2.43 -24.63
N ARG A 101 -13.77 -3.57 -25.07
CA ARG A 101 -14.14 -4.86 -24.48
C ARG A 101 -13.37 -4.99 -23.18
N GLU A 102 -14.09 -5.27 -22.11
CA GLU A 102 -13.49 -5.68 -20.86
C GLU A 102 -13.42 -7.19 -20.85
N PHE A 103 -12.23 -7.73 -20.68
CA PHE A 103 -12.01 -9.15 -20.50
C PHE A 103 -11.68 -9.38 -19.05
N GLU A 104 -12.37 -10.32 -18.44
CA GLU A 104 -11.98 -10.81 -17.14
C GLU A 104 -10.98 -11.96 -17.30
N LYS A 105 -9.90 -11.90 -16.52
CA LYS A 105 -8.94 -12.98 -16.45
C LYS A 105 -9.31 -13.95 -15.32
N ILE A 106 -9.72 -15.15 -15.72
CA ILE A 106 -10.07 -16.25 -14.80
C ILE A 106 -8.94 -17.27 -14.85
N TYR A 107 -8.43 -17.67 -13.69
CA TYR A 107 -7.45 -18.75 -13.58
C TYR A 107 -8.08 -19.97 -12.95
N THR A 108 -7.98 -21.09 -13.65
CA THR A 108 -8.56 -22.38 -13.25
C THR A 108 -7.50 -23.27 -12.59
N ARG A 109 -7.97 -24.14 -11.69
CA ARG A 109 -7.14 -25.14 -11.05
C ARG A 109 -6.63 -26.14 -12.09
N GLY A 110 -5.32 -26.38 -12.14
CA GLY A 110 -4.70 -27.39 -13.03
C GLY A 110 -3.92 -26.80 -14.21
N ASP A 111 -4.30 -25.62 -14.68
CA ASP A 111 -3.65 -24.93 -15.81
C ASP A 111 -2.83 -23.70 -15.39
N ASN A 112 -2.51 -23.60 -14.10
CA ASN A 112 -1.88 -22.43 -13.49
C ASN A 112 -0.58 -22.81 -12.76
N THR A 113 0.34 -21.85 -12.62
CA THR A 113 1.64 -22.08 -11.95
C THR A 113 1.45 -22.43 -10.47
N PHE A 114 0.47 -21.79 -9.82
CA PHE A 114 0.08 -22.13 -8.45
C PHE A 114 -1.10 -23.11 -8.46
N ARG A 115 -1.14 -23.94 -7.42
CA ARG A 115 -2.36 -24.66 -7.06
C ARG A 115 -3.40 -23.64 -6.60
N GLY A 116 -4.58 -23.65 -7.22
CA GLY A 116 -5.69 -22.75 -6.90
C GLY A 116 -6.09 -21.83 -8.05
N THR A 117 -6.71 -20.69 -7.73
CA THR A 117 -7.31 -19.74 -8.68
C THR A 117 -6.54 -18.42 -8.82
N CYS A 118 -5.39 -18.26 -8.16
CA CYS A 118 -4.55 -17.06 -8.28
C CYS A 118 -3.40 -17.23 -9.27
N ASN A 119 -3.11 -16.24 -10.09
CA ASN A 119 -1.90 -16.21 -10.92
C ASN A 119 -0.66 -15.71 -10.19
N LEU A 120 0.50 -15.83 -10.83
CA LEU A 120 1.77 -15.22 -10.42
C LEU A 120 1.64 -13.70 -10.29
N GLY A 121 2.13 -13.16 -9.17
CA GLY A 121 2.16 -11.72 -8.90
C GLY A 121 0.79 -11.04 -8.80
N GLN A 122 -0.31 -11.80 -8.78
CA GLN A 122 -1.67 -11.28 -8.68
C GLN A 122 -1.90 -10.67 -7.30
N MET A 123 -2.60 -9.52 -7.26
CA MET A 123 -3.07 -8.94 -6.00
C MET A 123 -4.10 -9.87 -5.34
N ILE A 124 -3.94 -10.09 -4.04
CA ILE A 124 -4.86 -10.88 -3.22
C ILE A 124 -5.79 -9.98 -2.41
N ASP A 125 -6.85 -10.56 -1.84
CA ASP A 125 -7.89 -9.86 -1.08
C ASP A 125 -7.30 -8.95 0.01
N GLU A 126 -6.29 -9.47 0.74
CA GLU A 126 -5.55 -8.68 1.73
C GLU A 126 -4.89 -7.43 1.10
N GLY A 127 -4.26 -7.57 -0.06
CA GLY A 127 -3.62 -6.46 -0.76
C GLY A 127 -4.61 -5.41 -1.25
N TYR A 128 -5.80 -5.82 -1.65
CA TYR A 128 -6.88 -4.89 -1.98
C TYR A 128 -7.35 -4.12 -0.75
N SER A 129 -7.63 -4.81 0.36
CA SER A 129 -8.06 -4.17 1.61
C SER A 129 -7.00 -3.21 2.18
N GLN A 130 -5.71 -3.53 2.02
CA GLN A 130 -4.61 -2.62 2.36
C GLN A 130 -4.70 -1.31 1.55
N GLN A 131 -4.98 -1.39 0.25
CA GLN A 131 -5.09 -0.19 -0.59
C GLN A 131 -6.37 0.61 -0.33
N VAL A 132 -7.49 -0.07 -0.02
CA VAL A 132 -8.71 0.60 0.45
C VAL A 132 -8.43 1.38 1.73
N SER A 133 -7.73 0.77 2.68
CA SER A 133 -7.36 1.42 3.95
C SER A 133 -6.42 2.62 3.72
N ASN A 134 -5.43 2.50 2.82
CA ASN A 134 -4.60 3.64 2.41
C ASN A 134 -5.45 4.81 1.86
N GLY A 135 -6.42 4.50 0.99
CA GLY A 135 -7.34 5.50 0.44
C GLY A 135 -8.18 6.19 1.51
N GLN A 136 -8.64 5.43 2.51
CA GLN A 136 -9.37 5.96 3.65
C GLN A 136 -8.50 6.91 4.49
N HIS A 137 -7.28 6.53 4.84
CA HIS A 137 -6.37 7.40 5.59
C HIS A 137 -6.03 8.69 4.85
N LEU A 138 -5.78 8.62 3.54
CA LEU A 138 -5.55 9.81 2.70
C LEU A 138 -6.78 10.71 2.66
N ARG A 139 -7.97 10.13 2.54
CA ARG A 139 -9.23 10.88 2.57
C ARG A 139 -9.41 11.60 3.91
N GLU A 140 -9.24 10.88 5.02
CA GLU A 140 -9.37 11.45 6.36
C GLU A 140 -8.38 12.59 6.61
N ALA A 141 -7.14 12.48 6.10
CA ALA A 141 -6.11 13.48 6.31
C ALA A 141 -6.26 14.73 5.44
N TYR A 142 -6.71 14.57 4.19
CA TYR A 142 -6.59 15.63 3.17
C TYR A 142 -7.90 16.06 2.53
N VAL A 143 -9.01 15.36 2.79
CA VAL A 143 -10.33 15.72 2.27
C VAL A 143 -11.22 16.25 3.39
N GLY A 144 -11.74 17.46 3.24
CA GLY A 144 -12.68 18.05 4.19
C GLY A 144 -12.66 19.57 4.21
N PRO A 145 -13.41 20.21 5.12
CA PRO A 145 -13.50 21.67 5.19
C PRO A 145 -12.14 22.35 5.35
N GLN A 146 -11.25 21.75 6.15
CA GLN A 146 -9.89 22.21 6.41
C GLN A 146 -8.82 21.46 5.58
N GLY A 147 -9.23 20.48 4.77
CA GLY A 147 -8.33 19.70 3.93
C GLY A 147 -7.88 20.45 2.68
N LEU A 148 -6.81 19.97 2.05
CA LEU A 148 -6.34 20.45 0.75
C LEU A 148 -7.42 20.27 -0.33
N PHE A 149 -8.15 19.16 -0.27
CA PHE A 149 -9.24 18.86 -1.19
C PHE A 149 -10.60 19.05 -0.48
N LYS A 150 -11.52 19.77 -1.13
CA LYS A 150 -12.87 19.94 -0.57
C LYS A 150 -13.75 18.77 -0.95
N SER A 151 -14.64 18.35 -0.03
CA SER A 151 -15.59 17.25 -0.27
C SER A 151 -16.63 17.58 -1.33
N THR A 152 -16.81 18.87 -1.64
CA THR A 152 -17.79 19.41 -2.60
C THR A 152 -17.18 19.73 -3.97
N GLU A 153 -15.86 19.71 -4.09
CA GLU A 153 -15.19 19.94 -5.37
C GLU A 153 -15.11 18.62 -6.13
N GLY A 154 -15.82 18.53 -7.25
CA GLY A 154 -15.68 17.42 -8.17
C GLY A 154 -14.27 17.41 -8.77
N LEU A 155 -13.66 16.23 -8.85
CA LEU A 155 -12.39 16.06 -9.56
C LEU A 155 -12.61 16.38 -11.05
N ASN A 156 -12.04 17.49 -11.51
CA ASN A 156 -12.10 17.85 -12.93
C ASN A 156 -11.00 17.10 -13.70
N PHE A 157 -11.32 15.89 -14.16
CA PHE A 157 -10.44 15.06 -14.98
C PHE A 157 -10.22 15.59 -16.41
N THR A 158 -10.92 16.65 -16.82
CA THR A 158 -10.71 17.28 -18.14
C THR A 158 -9.56 18.28 -18.13
N ASN A 159 -9.15 18.75 -16.95
CA ASN A 159 -8.01 19.63 -16.81
C ASN A 159 -6.75 18.83 -16.44
N THR A 160 -5.97 18.46 -17.46
CA THR A 160 -4.72 17.69 -17.30
C THR A 160 -3.61 18.45 -16.58
N SER A 161 -3.73 19.78 -16.41
CA SER A 161 -2.73 20.57 -15.68
C SER A 161 -2.73 20.31 -14.15
N GLY A 162 -3.81 19.73 -13.61
CA GLY A 162 -3.93 19.38 -12.19
C GLY A 162 -3.62 17.91 -11.85
N ILE A 163 -3.46 17.04 -12.85
CA ILE A 163 -3.27 15.60 -12.67
C ILE A 163 -2.03 15.16 -13.47
N ASN A 164 -0.87 15.21 -12.82
CA ASN A 164 0.36 14.66 -13.38
C ASN A 164 0.54 13.21 -12.89
N ILE A 165 -0.06 12.25 -13.60
CA ILE A 165 0.21 10.83 -13.38
C ILE A 165 1.53 10.49 -14.09
N PHE A 166 2.63 10.55 -13.36
CA PHE A 166 3.90 10.03 -13.83
C PHE A 166 3.87 8.50 -13.80
N ARG A 167 3.52 7.86 -14.94
CA ARG A 167 3.81 6.44 -15.15
C ARG A 167 5.31 6.30 -15.36
N GLN A 168 6.02 5.72 -14.41
CA GLN A 168 7.35 5.17 -14.68
C GLN A 168 7.20 4.04 -15.70
N PRO A 169 7.83 4.11 -16.89
CA PRO A 169 7.81 2.99 -17.82
C PRO A 169 8.63 1.85 -17.22
N HIS A 170 7.96 0.77 -16.82
CA HIS A 170 8.64 -0.49 -16.54
C HIS A 170 9.17 -1.05 -17.86
N LYS A 171 10.47 -0.83 -18.13
CA LYS A 171 11.20 -1.66 -19.08
C LYS A 171 11.41 -3.02 -18.42
N PHE A 172 10.61 -4.01 -18.80
CA PHE A 172 11.01 -5.39 -18.64
C PHE A 172 12.15 -5.64 -19.64
N SER A 173 13.39 -5.70 -19.14
CA SER A 173 14.45 -6.36 -19.91
C SER A 173 14.07 -7.82 -19.99
N SER A 174 13.95 -8.33 -21.22
CA SER A 174 14.03 -9.76 -21.50
C SER A 174 15.40 -10.29 -21.11
#